data_AF-A0A671T9B3-F1
#
_entry.id   AF-A0A671T9B3-F1
#
_cell.length_a   1.000
_cell.length_b   1.000
_cell.length_c   1.000
_cell.angle_alpha   90.00
_cell.angle_beta   90.00
_cell.angle_gamma   90.00
#
_symmetry.space_group_name_H-M   'P 1'
#
loop_
_entity.id
_entity.type
_entity.pdbx_description
1 polymer ?
#
loop_
_entity_poly.entity_id
_entity_poly.type
_entity_poly.pdbx_seq_one_letter_code
_entity_poly.pdbx_strand_id
1 'polypeptide(L)'
;DAMLLVAERLEGPFNIEFVMEPIDVKISEAIMNMQENSMQLSYQVFQGCGQPKASGMSRSARGVSDTFSGRFSPYNPEELPTAAAATRLDRLVTDVKEKLKKFRKFWSSLPEAFCQEENVAAAESAEDDCWNGREKGRYVPEVLKDGLTNQANNPEVGVDISRPDTLIRQQIMALRVMTNKLKNAYDGNDIYFQDSNDESSGSGSGSGFTETSVTESDSFITDAPVQEAEKTDESSSASIIHPNLLLVFTALALKEHWR
;
A
#
# COMPACT_ATOMS: atom_id res chain seq x y z
N ASP A 1 9.10 -12.36 -7.24
CA ASP A 1 8.27 -13.55 -6.96
C ASP A 1 7.00 -13.20 -6.18
N ALA A 2 7.05 -12.68 -4.94
CA ALA A 2 5.82 -12.34 -4.20
C ALA A 2 4.89 -11.34 -4.94
N MET A 3 5.45 -10.31 -5.59
CA MET A 3 4.64 -9.39 -6.42
C MET A 3 3.94 -10.08 -7.59
N LEU A 4 4.55 -11.13 -8.18
CA LEU A 4 3.94 -11.88 -9.29
C LEU A 4 2.76 -12.73 -8.80
N LEU A 5 2.87 -13.31 -7.59
CA LEU A 5 1.77 -14.05 -6.96
C LEU A 5 0.58 -13.14 -6.66
N VAL A 6 0.83 -11.92 -6.16
CA VAL A 6 -0.22 -10.93 -5.93
C VAL A 6 -0.86 -10.48 -7.26
N ALA A 7 -0.06 -10.26 -8.30
CA ALA A 7 -0.58 -9.94 -9.64
C ALA A 7 -1.49 -11.05 -10.19
N GLU A 8 -1.11 -12.32 -10.03
CA GLU A 8 -1.95 -13.46 -10.42
C GLU A 8 -3.27 -13.52 -9.65
N ARG A 9 -3.27 -13.15 -8.36
CA ARG A 9 -4.51 -13.00 -7.57
C ARG A 9 -5.42 -11.90 -8.13
N LEU A 10 -4.85 -10.78 -8.58
CA LEU A 10 -5.58 -9.65 -9.16
C LEU A 10 -6.15 -9.92 -10.56
N GLU A 11 -5.53 -10.82 -11.33
CA GLU A 11 -6.10 -11.34 -12.59
C GLU A 11 -7.27 -12.32 -12.34
N GLY A 12 -7.35 -12.89 -11.13
CA GLY A 12 -8.36 -13.86 -10.74
C GLY A 12 -9.63 -13.24 -10.12
N PRO A 13 -10.40 -14.02 -9.35
CA PRO A 13 -11.68 -13.58 -8.75
C PRO A 13 -11.51 -12.51 -7.65
N PHE A 14 -10.28 -12.18 -7.27
CA PHE A 14 -9.96 -11.11 -6.33
C PHE A 14 -9.64 -9.79 -7.05
N ASN A 15 -9.92 -9.70 -8.34
CA ASN A 15 -9.92 -8.41 -9.03
C ASN A 15 -10.92 -7.47 -8.36
N ILE A 16 -10.45 -6.30 -7.94
CA ILE A 16 -11.27 -5.31 -7.25
C ILE A 16 -12.44 -4.83 -8.11
N GLU A 17 -12.29 -4.75 -9.43
CA GLU A 17 -13.36 -4.35 -10.34
C GLU A 17 -14.51 -5.37 -10.28
N PHE A 18 -14.19 -6.67 -10.29
CA PHE A 18 -15.20 -7.72 -10.20
C PHE A 18 -15.93 -7.76 -8.85
N VAL A 19 -15.26 -7.38 -7.76
CA VAL A 19 -15.87 -7.31 -6.42
C VAL A 19 -16.73 -6.05 -6.26
N MET A 20 -16.28 -4.93 -6.84
CA MET A 20 -16.95 -3.64 -6.71
C MET A 20 -18.13 -3.47 -7.68
N GLU A 21 -18.07 -4.10 -8.84
CA GLU A 21 -19.10 -3.99 -9.89
C GLU A 21 -20.50 -4.41 -9.43
N PRO A 22 -20.71 -5.57 -8.75
CA PRO A 22 -22.05 -5.99 -8.30
C PRO A 22 -22.41 -5.48 -6.88
N ILE A 23 -21.74 -4.46 -6.36
CA ILE A 23 -21.94 -4.04 -4.96
C ILE A 23 -23.37 -3.53 -4.71
N ASP A 24 -23.96 -2.84 -5.68
CA ASP A 24 -25.32 -2.33 -5.66
C ASP A 24 -26.37 -3.47 -5.67
N VAL A 25 -26.12 -4.52 -6.46
CA VAL A 25 -26.92 -5.75 -6.48
C VAL A 25 -26.84 -6.45 -5.13
N LYS A 26 -25.64 -6.56 -4.54
CA LYS A 26 -25.45 -7.17 -3.21
C LYS A 26 -26.14 -6.38 -2.09
N ILE A 27 -26.11 -5.05 -2.15
CA ILE A 27 -26.88 -4.20 -1.23
C ILE A 27 -28.38 -4.43 -1.41
N SER A 28 -28.85 -4.51 -2.64
CA SER A 28 -30.27 -4.75 -2.95
C SER A 28 -30.73 -6.13 -2.48
N GLU A 29 -29.91 -7.17 -2.65
CA GLU A 29 -30.13 -8.52 -2.13
C GLU A 29 -30.21 -8.52 -0.59
N ALA A 30 -29.31 -7.80 0.09
CA ALA A 30 -29.33 -7.66 1.54
C ALA A 30 -30.60 -6.95 2.04
N ILE A 31 -31.05 -5.89 1.34
CA ILE A 31 -32.31 -5.19 1.66
C ILE A 31 -33.50 -6.12 1.45
N MET A 32 -33.55 -6.85 0.33
CA MET A 32 -34.61 -7.80 0.03
C MET A 32 -34.68 -8.91 1.10
N ASN A 33 -33.53 -9.48 1.47
CA ASN A 33 -33.41 -10.48 2.52
C ASN A 33 -33.87 -9.94 3.89
N MET A 34 -33.55 -8.69 4.22
CA MET A 34 -34.04 -8.03 5.44
C MET A 34 -35.55 -7.80 5.39
N GLN A 35 -36.10 -7.38 4.25
CA GLN A 35 -37.55 -7.15 4.08
C GLN A 35 -38.33 -8.47 4.21
N GLU A 36 -37.85 -9.55 3.60
CA GLU A 36 -38.48 -10.88 3.65
C GLU A 36 -38.46 -11.47 5.07
N ASN A 37 -37.35 -11.31 5.79
CA ASN A 37 -37.20 -11.80 7.16
C ASN A 37 -37.62 -10.79 8.25
N SER A 38 -38.12 -9.62 7.87
CA SER A 38 -38.35 -8.47 8.76
C SER A 38 -39.21 -8.80 9.98
N MET A 39 -40.28 -9.59 9.78
CA MET A 39 -41.20 -9.98 10.85
C MET A 39 -40.55 -10.96 11.84
N GLN A 40 -39.80 -11.94 11.33
CA GLN A 40 -39.11 -12.93 12.17
C GLN A 40 -37.98 -12.28 12.97
N LEU A 41 -37.18 -11.43 12.32
CA LEU A 41 -36.13 -10.64 12.97
C LEU A 41 -36.72 -9.73 14.04
N SER A 42 -37.79 -9.00 13.74
CA SER A 42 -38.47 -8.13 14.71
C SER A 42 -38.98 -8.93 15.92
N TYR A 43 -39.56 -10.11 15.69
CA TYR A 43 -40.02 -10.99 16.76
C TYR A 43 -38.89 -11.43 17.69
N GLN A 44 -37.76 -11.91 17.13
CA GLN A 44 -36.59 -12.30 17.93
C GLN A 44 -35.99 -11.11 18.69
N VAL A 45 -35.92 -9.94 18.06
CA VAL A 45 -35.45 -8.71 18.70
C VAL A 45 -36.37 -8.29 19.84
N PHE A 46 -37.70 -8.39 19.69
CA PHE A 46 -38.63 -8.04 20.76
C PHE A 46 -38.57 -9.02 21.95
N GLN A 47 -38.27 -10.29 21.69
CA GLN A 47 -38.02 -11.26 22.76
C GLN A 47 -36.73 -10.96 23.53
N GLY A 48 -35.65 -10.62 22.84
CA GLY A 48 -34.34 -10.36 23.48
C GLY A 48 -34.21 -8.98 24.10
N CYS A 49 -34.70 -7.94 23.42
CA CYS A 49 -34.54 -6.53 23.80
C CYS A 49 -35.80 -5.91 24.42
N GLY A 50 -36.93 -6.63 24.40
CA GLY A 50 -38.24 -6.13 24.82
C GLY A 50 -39.04 -5.48 23.68
N GLN A 51 -40.36 -5.41 23.85
CA GLN A 51 -41.23 -4.77 22.87
C GLN A 51 -40.98 -3.24 22.85
N PRO A 52 -40.81 -2.63 21.67
CA PRO A 52 -40.66 -1.19 21.57
C PRO A 52 -41.95 -0.53 22.05
N LYS A 53 -41.82 0.44 22.96
CA LYS A 53 -42.97 1.27 23.36
C LYS A 53 -43.39 2.08 22.15
N ALA A 54 -44.60 1.85 21.64
CA ALA A 54 -45.19 2.72 20.64
C ALA A 54 -45.21 4.14 21.21
N SER A 55 -44.37 5.03 20.69
CA SER A 55 -44.34 6.43 21.09
C SER A 55 -45.73 7.02 20.81
N GLY A 56 -46.55 7.19 21.85
CA GLY A 56 -47.87 7.81 21.80
C GLY A 56 -47.87 9.29 21.43
N MET A 57 -46.76 9.80 20.91
CA MET A 57 -46.63 11.10 20.30
C MET A 57 -46.01 10.90 18.93
N SER A 58 -46.80 11.18 17.90
CA SER A 58 -46.30 11.50 16.57
C SER A 58 -45.34 12.68 16.73
N ARG A 59 -44.06 12.40 16.98
CA ARG A 59 -43.03 13.28 16.45
C ARG A 59 -43.25 13.13 14.96
N SER A 60 -43.87 14.18 14.37
CA SER A 60 -44.01 14.37 12.93
C SER A 60 -42.89 13.58 12.31
N ALA A 61 -43.22 12.49 11.62
CA ALA A 61 -42.25 11.85 10.77
C ALA A 61 -41.55 13.01 10.07
N ARG A 62 -40.24 13.18 10.27
CA ARG A 62 -39.48 13.81 9.20
C ARG A 62 -39.78 12.85 8.09
N GLY A 63 -40.78 13.19 7.27
CA GLY A 63 -41.20 12.37 6.16
C GLY A 63 -39.89 12.00 5.51
N VAL A 64 -39.62 10.71 5.40
CA VAL A 64 -38.70 10.27 4.37
C VAL A 64 -39.25 10.99 3.15
N SER A 65 -38.51 12.01 2.70
CA SER A 65 -38.94 12.80 1.57
C SER A 65 -39.22 11.77 0.49
N ASP A 66 -40.46 11.66 0.07
CA ASP A 66 -40.90 10.73 -0.97
C ASP A 66 -40.33 11.15 -2.35
N THR A 67 -39.33 12.04 -2.34
CA THR A 67 -38.28 12.08 -3.34
C THR A 67 -37.35 10.88 -3.18
N PHE A 68 -37.89 9.66 -3.28
CA PHE A 68 -37.09 8.60 -3.88
C PHE A 68 -36.87 9.04 -5.32
N SER A 69 -35.81 9.80 -5.55
CA SER A 69 -35.34 10.14 -6.88
C SER A 69 -35.16 8.82 -7.61
N GLY A 70 -36.08 8.49 -8.52
CA GLY A 70 -36.10 7.28 -9.33
C GLY A 70 -34.97 7.22 -10.34
N ARG A 71 -33.74 7.49 -9.89
CA ARG A 71 -32.50 7.27 -10.62
C ARG A 71 -31.95 5.87 -10.41
N PHE A 72 -32.72 4.96 -9.80
CA PHE A 72 -32.41 3.55 -9.86
C PHE A 72 -32.96 3.03 -11.19
N SER A 73 -32.07 2.94 -12.18
CA SER A 73 -32.35 2.21 -13.40
C SER A 73 -32.62 0.75 -13.04
N PRO A 74 -33.65 0.10 -13.63
CA PRO A 74 -33.80 -1.34 -13.52
C PRO A 74 -32.48 -2.02 -13.90
N TYR A 75 -32.05 -2.99 -13.09
CA TYR A 75 -30.89 -3.83 -13.38
C TYR A 75 -31.04 -4.40 -14.79
N ASN A 76 -30.22 -3.93 -15.73
CA ASN A 76 -30.15 -4.48 -17.07
C ASN A 76 -29.05 -5.55 -17.06
N PRO A 77 -29.38 -6.85 -17.10
CA PRO A 77 -28.39 -7.92 -17.06
C PRO A 77 -27.43 -7.92 -18.27
N GLU A 78 -27.71 -7.11 -19.31
CA GLU A 78 -26.84 -6.94 -20.48
C GLU A 78 -25.74 -5.88 -20.31
N GLU A 79 -25.75 -5.11 -19.21
CA GLU A 79 -24.66 -4.17 -18.86
C GLU A 79 -23.66 -4.74 -17.87
N LEU A 80 -23.58 -6.07 -17.72
CA LEU A 80 -22.28 -6.64 -17.35
C LEU A 80 -21.29 -6.15 -18.42
N PRO A 81 -20.21 -5.41 -18.11
CA PRO A 81 -19.00 -5.51 -18.90
C PRO A 81 -18.71 -7.00 -19.02
N THR A 82 -19.10 -7.56 -20.16
CA THR A 82 -18.72 -8.89 -20.57
C THR A 82 -17.25 -9.01 -20.25
N ALA A 83 -16.88 -9.98 -19.43
CA ALA A 83 -15.50 -10.26 -19.01
C ALA A 83 -14.49 -10.42 -20.19
N ALA A 84 -14.96 -10.24 -21.43
CA ALA A 84 -14.23 -10.19 -22.67
C ALA A 84 -13.51 -8.86 -22.96
N ALA A 85 -13.82 -7.75 -22.27
CA ALA A 85 -13.09 -6.49 -22.43
C ALA A 85 -12.14 -6.28 -21.25
N ALA A 86 -10.89 -6.75 -21.39
CA ALA A 86 -9.80 -6.45 -20.46
C ALA A 86 -9.87 -5.00 -19.99
N THR A 87 -10.12 -4.82 -18.70
CA THR A 87 -10.28 -3.51 -18.09
C THR A 87 -8.95 -2.76 -18.14
N ARG A 88 -8.96 -1.45 -17.82
CA ARG A 88 -7.70 -0.68 -17.72
C ARG A 88 -6.78 -1.27 -16.66
N LEU A 89 -7.33 -1.85 -15.59
CA LEU A 89 -6.55 -2.50 -14.54
C LEU A 89 -5.91 -3.80 -15.03
N ASP A 90 -6.65 -4.66 -15.73
CA ASP A 90 -6.13 -5.94 -16.24
C ASP A 90 -4.92 -5.75 -17.17
N ARG A 91 -5.00 -4.77 -18.09
CA ARG A 91 -3.86 -4.39 -18.95
C ARG A 91 -2.66 -3.91 -18.15
N LEU A 92 -2.90 -3.12 -17.09
CA LEU A 92 -1.83 -2.61 -16.22
C LEU A 92 -1.17 -3.73 -15.43
N VAL A 93 -1.96 -4.65 -14.86
CA VAL A 93 -1.46 -5.82 -14.11
C VAL A 93 -0.61 -6.69 -15.03
N THR A 94 -1.06 -6.93 -16.26
CA THR A 94 -0.31 -7.68 -17.28
C THR A 94 1.02 -6.99 -17.63
N ASP A 95 1.03 -5.68 -17.90
CA ASP A 95 2.26 -4.94 -18.21
C ASP A 95 3.26 -4.95 -17.04
N VAL A 96 2.77 -4.75 -15.81
CA VAL A 96 3.59 -4.83 -14.59
C VAL A 96 4.17 -6.24 -14.43
N LYS A 97 3.38 -7.28 -14.64
CA LYS A 97 3.82 -8.68 -14.55
C LYS A 97 4.93 -8.98 -15.55
N GLU A 98 4.79 -8.56 -16.81
CA GLU A 98 5.80 -8.73 -17.84
C GLU A 98 7.08 -7.95 -17.54
N LYS A 99 6.97 -6.71 -17.05
CA LYS A 99 8.13 -5.93 -16.61
C LYS A 99 8.84 -6.60 -15.42
N LEU A 100 8.10 -7.04 -14.40
CA LEU A 100 8.67 -7.72 -13.23
C LEU A 100 9.41 -9.01 -13.61
N LYS A 101 8.92 -9.77 -14.59
CA LYS A 101 9.64 -10.96 -15.12
C LYS A 101 11.00 -10.58 -15.71
N LYS A 102 11.07 -9.49 -16.48
CA LYS A 102 12.34 -9.00 -17.06
C LYS A 102 13.32 -8.53 -15.98
N PHE A 103 12.83 -7.88 -14.93
CA PHE A 103 13.68 -7.38 -13.83
C PHE A 103 14.12 -8.46 -12.82
N ARG A 104 13.62 -9.71 -12.92
CA ARG A 104 13.91 -10.77 -11.95
C ARG A 104 15.40 -11.05 -11.75
N LYS A 105 16.18 -10.97 -12.83
CA LYS A 105 17.63 -11.23 -12.83
C LYS A 105 18.49 -9.96 -12.86
N PHE A 106 17.89 -8.79 -12.69
CA PHE A 106 18.55 -7.49 -12.90
C PHE A 106 19.93 -7.38 -12.22
N TRP A 107 20.04 -7.75 -10.94
CA TRP A 107 21.30 -7.63 -10.20
C TRP A 107 22.36 -8.65 -10.61
N SER A 108 21.95 -9.90 -10.91
CA SER A 108 22.86 -10.96 -11.34
C SER A 108 23.30 -10.79 -12.80
N SER A 109 22.45 -10.22 -13.66
CA SER A 109 22.77 -9.99 -15.07
C SER A 109 23.54 -8.69 -15.32
N LEU A 110 23.77 -7.89 -14.29
CA LEU A 110 24.41 -6.57 -14.44
C LEU A 110 25.86 -6.67 -14.97
N PRO A 111 26.71 -7.60 -14.48
CA PRO A 111 28.05 -7.75 -15.03
C PRO A 111 28.02 -8.15 -16.52
N GLU A 112 27.19 -9.12 -16.87
CA GLU A 112 27.04 -9.58 -18.26
C GLU A 112 26.53 -8.47 -19.18
N ALA A 113 25.52 -7.71 -18.74
CA ALA A 113 24.96 -6.59 -19.50
C ALA A 113 26.00 -5.47 -19.77
N PHE A 114 26.92 -5.24 -18.83
CA PHE A 114 28.00 -4.27 -19.00
C PHE A 114 29.12 -4.81 -19.90
N CYS A 115 29.43 -6.10 -19.80
CA CYS A 115 30.44 -6.74 -20.64
C CYS A 115 30.00 -6.94 -22.09
N GLN A 116 28.69 -7.03 -22.36
CA GLN A 116 28.12 -7.12 -23.71
C GLN A 116 28.05 -5.77 -24.43
N GLU A 117 28.40 -4.66 -23.77
CA GLU A 117 28.46 -3.35 -24.40
C GLU A 117 29.62 -3.26 -25.40
N GLU A 118 29.46 -2.42 -26.43
CA GLU A 118 30.42 -2.31 -27.52
C GLU A 118 31.81 -1.93 -26.99
N ASN A 119 32.82 -2.72 -27.37
CA ASN A 119 34.24 -2.54 -26.99
C ASN A 119 34.59 -2.83 -25.52
N VAL A 120 33.72 -3.47 -24.73
CA VAL A 120 34.05 -3.85 -23.34
C VAL A 120 34.63 -5.26 -23.24
N ALA A 121 33.99 -6.26 -23.86
CA ALA A 121 34.51 -7.61 -23.96
C ALA A 121 34.66 -8.03 -25.42
N ALA A 122 35.59 -8.96 -25.68
CA ALA A 122 35.66 -9.62 -26.97
C ALA A 122 34.39 -10.45 -27.20
N ALA A 123 33.97 -10.56 -28.46
CA ALA A 123 32.86 -11.43 -28.82
C ALA A 123 33.18 -12.88 -28.45
N GLU A 124 32.16 -13.67 -28.10
CA GLU A 124 32.32 -15.10 -27.76
C GLU A 124 33.02 -15.91 -28.86
N SER A 125 32.96 -15.47 -30.11
CA SER A 125 33.64 -16.10 -31.25
C SER A 125 35.16 -15.87 -31.29
N ALA A 126 35.70 -14.99 -30.46
CA ALA A 126 37.10 -14.56 -30.46
C ALA A 126 37.79 -14.87 -29.11
N GLU A 127 37.51 -16.05 -28.52
CA GLU A 127 38.08 -16.46 -27.22
C GLU A 127 39.63 -16.43 -27.22
N ASP A 128 40.26 -16.79 -28.34
CA ASP A 128 41.72 -16.83 -28.47
C ASP A 128 42.34 -15.47 -28.86
N ASP A 129 41.50 -14.50 -29.26
CA ASP A 129 41.89 -13.15 -29.67
C ASP A 129 41.25 -12.10 -28.74
N CYS A 130 41.49 -12.26 -27.44
CA CYS A 130 41.05 -11.30 -26.42
C CYS A 130 42.20 -10.98 -25.46
N TRP A 131 42.11 -9.84 -24.77
CA TRP A 131 43.07 -9.46 -23.73
C TRP A 131 42.66 -10.10 -22.40
N ASN A 132 43.49 -10.98 -21.86
CA ASN A 132 43.19 -11.71 -20.61
C ASN A 132 43.78 -11.06 -19.35
N GLY A 133 44.28 -9.82 -19.44
CA GLY A 133 44.93 -9.10 -18.34
C GLY A 133 46.47 -9.14 -18.37
N ARG A 134 47.08 -10.04 -19.15
CA ARG A 134 48.55 -10.15 -19.27
C ARG A 134 49.03 -10.17 -20.71
N GLU A 135 48.32 -10.90 -21.56
CA GLU A 135 48.65 -11.04 -22.97
C GLU A 135 47.38 -11.20 -23.80
N LYS A 136 47.56 -11.22 -25.13
CA LYS A 136 46.51 -11.59 -26.05
C LYS A 136 46.41 -13.12 -26.07
N GLY A 137 45.27 -13.64 -25.64
CA GLY A 137 45.02 -15.08 -25.57
C GLY A 137 43.83 -15.39 -24.68
N ARG A 138 43.51 -16.68 -24.57
CA ARG A 138 42.35 -17.16 -23.85
C ARG A 138 42.40 -16.84 -22.35
N TYR A 139 41.26 -16.46 -21.79
CA TYR A 139 41.06 -16.37 -20.35
C TYR A 139 40.74 -17.76 -19.78
N VAL A 140 41.62 -18.26 -18.90
CA VAL A 140 41.54 -19.63 -18.33
C VAL A 140 40.69 -19.72 -17.06
N PRO A 141 40.69 -18.73 -16.12
CA PRO A 141 39.89 -18.85 -14.91
C PRO A 141 38.38 -18.94 -15.19
N GLU A 142 37.67 -19.70 -14.37
CA GLU A 142 36.21 -19.80 -14.47
C GLU A 142 35.52 -18.54 -13.94
N VAL A 143 34.36 -18.21 -14.52
CA VAL A 143 33.51 -17.14 -14.03
C VAL A 143 32.95 -17.52 -12.66
N LEU A 144 33.19 -16.67 -11.66
CA LEU A 144 32.68 -16.89 -10.31
C LEU A 144 31.16 -16.68 -10.24
N LYS A 145 30.55 -17.32 -9.22
CA LYS A 145 29.12 -17.18 -8.93
C LYS A 145 28.78 -15.82 -8.34
N ASP A 146 27.52 -15.42 -8.49
CA ASP A 146 26.98 -14.17 -7.98
C ASP A 146 27.06 -14.04 -6.45
N GLY A 147 27.19 -12.80 -5.98
CA GLY A 147 27.10 -12.45 -4.56
C GLY A 147 28.44 -12.39 -3.82
N LEU A 148 28.48 -11.58 -2.76
CA LEU A 148 29.72 -11.19 -2.06
C LEU A 148 30.53 -12.39 -1.55
N THR A 149 29.88 -13.41 -1.00
CA THR A 149 30.56 -14.58 -0.43
C THR A 149 31.32 -15.41 -1.46
N ASN A 150 30.87 -15.41 -2.72
CA ASN A 150 31.50 -16.16 -3.80
C ASN A 150 32.74 -15.45 -4.37
N GLN A 151 32.99 -14.20 -3.95
CA GLN A 151 34.12 -13.39 -4.41
C GLN A 151 35.39 -13.58 -3.55
N ALA A 152 35.34 -14.43 -2.52
CA ALA A 152 36.47 -14.68 -1.63
C ALA A 152 37.74 -15.16 -2.36
N ASN A 153 37.53 -15.94 -3.44
CA ASN A 153 38.59 -16.52 -4.26
C ASN A 153 38.66 -15.88 -5.66
N ASN A 154 38.22 -14.62 -5.81
CA ASN A 154 38.28 -13.93 -7.09
C ASN A 154 39.74 -13.70 -7.52
N PRO A 155 40.18 -14.27 -8.67
CA PRO A 155 41.57 -14.13 -9.11
C PRO A 155 41.91 -12.69 -9.57
N GLU A 156 40.91 -11.89 -9.95
CA GLU A 156 41.10 -10.56 -10.52
C GLU A 156 41.06 -9.44 -9.47
N VAL A 157 40.27 -9.62 -8.39
CA VAL A 157 40.08 -8.59 -7.37
C VAL A 157 40.02 -9.19 -5.97
N GLY A 158 40.84 -8.69 -5.06
CA GLY A 158 40.75 -9.02 -3.64
C GLY A 158 39.56 -8.33 -2.98
N VAL A 159 38.54 -9.10 -2.59
CA VAL A 159 37.32 -8.57 -1.97
C VAL A 159 37.26 -8.95 -0.48
N ASP A 160 37.10 -7.95 0.40
CA ASP A 160 36.85 -8.20 1.83
C ASP A 160 35.38 -8.59 2.07
N ILE A 161 35.14 -9.90 2.12
CA ILE A 161 33.81 -10.47 2.37
C ILE A 161 33.29 -10.23 3.80
N SER A 162 34.17 -9.86 4.75
CA SER A 162 33.81 -9.70 6.16
C SER A 162 33.10 -8.38 6.45
N ARG A 163 33.19 -7.41 5.53
CA ARG A 163 32.62 -6.07 5.66
C ARG A 163 31.60 -5.80 4.54
N PRO A 164 30.40 -6.40 4.62
CA PRO A 164 29.34 -6.10 3.66
C PRO A 164 28.88 -4.65 3.81
N ASP A 165 28.49 -4.05 2.68
CA ASP A 165 27.94 -2.70 2.66
C ASP A 165 26.65 -2.58 3.49
N THR A 166 26.62 -1.60 4.40
CA THR A 166 25.50 -1.40 5.33
C THR A 166 24.25 -0.86 4.64
N LEU A 167 24.39 -0.02 3.61
CA LEU A 167 23.26 0.51 2.84
C LEU A 167 22.59 -0.61 2.03
N ILE A 168 23.38 -1.47 1.37
CA ILE A 168 22.86 -2.63 0.65
C ILE A 168 22.11 -3.56 1.62
N ARG A 169 22.67 -3.81 2.81
CA ARG A 169 22.02 -4.63 3.83
C ARG A 169 20.70 -4.02 4.32
N GLN A 170 20.61 -2.70 4.48
CA GLN A 170 19.36 -2.01 4.80
C GLN A 170 18.31 -2.21 3.70
N GLN A 171 18.69 -2.04 2.42
CA GLN A 171 17.77 -2.26 1.31
C GLN A 171 17.28 -3.72 1.24
N ILE A 172 18.16 -4.70 1.49
CA ILE A 172 17.78 -6.12 1.58
C ILE A 172 16.74 -6.33 2.68
N MET A 173 16.90 -5.71 3.84
CA MET A 173 15.93 -5.82 4.93
C MET A 173 14.59 -5.17 4.58
N ALA A 174 14.59 -3.99 3.97
CA ALA A 174 13.37 -3.35 3.48
C ALA A 174 12.63 -4.24 2.46
N LEU A 175 13.36 -4.81 1.50
CA LEU A 175 12.80 -5.75 0.52
C LEU A 175 12.22 -7.01 1.18
N ARG A 176 12.85 -7.54 2.23
CA ARG A 176 12.33 -8.69 3.00
C ARG A 176 11.02 -8.35 3.71
N VAL A 177 10.94 -7.18 4.35
CA VAL A 177 9.72 -6.71 5.01
C VAL A 177 8.59 -6.56 3.98
N MET A 178 8.86 -5.89 2.86
CA MET A 178 7.86 -5.74 1.79
C MET A 178 7.44 -7.07 1.17
N THR A 179 8.38 -8.01 1.00
CA THR A 179 8.07 -9.37 0.52
C THR A 179 7.15 -10.10 1.49
N ASN A 180 7.35 -9.95 2.80
CA ASN A 180 6.46 -10.54 3.81
C ASN A 180 5.06 -9.91 3.74
N LYS A 181 4.97 -8.58 3.67
CA LYS A 181 3.68 -7.88 3.48
C LYS A 181 2.93 -8.40 2.24
N LEU A 182 3.62 -8.57 1.11
CA LEU A 182 3.03 -9.11 -0.13
C LEU A 182 2.58 -10.56 0.01
N LYS A 183 3.29 -11.40 0.76
CA LYS A 183 2.85 -12.77 1.06
C LYS A 183 1.59 -12.79 1.92
N ASN A 184 1.55 -11.97 2.97
CA ASN A 184 0.34 -11.82 3.78
C ASN A 184 -0.84 -11.32 2.94
N ALA A 185 -0.61 -10.36 2.05
CA ALA A 185 -1.62 -9.89 1.10
C ALA A 185 -2.18 -11.03 0.23
N TYR A 186 -1.28 -11.87 -0.30
CA TYR A 186 -1.64 -13.01 -1.13
C TYR A 186 -2.47 -14.05 -0.37
N ASP A 187 -2.12 -14.29 0.90
CA ASP A 187 -2.83 -15.21 1.78
C ASP A 187 -4.17 -14.63 2.29
N GLY A 188 -4.42 -13.33 2.10
CA GLY A 188 -5.60 -12.63 2.60
C GLY A 188 -5.51 -12.21 4.07
N ASN A 189 -4.31 -12.20 4.64
CA ASN A 189 -4.05 -11.73 6.00
C ASN A 189 -3.91 -10.19 6.03
N ASP A 190 -4.39 -9.57 7.10
CA ASP A 190 -4.28 -8.12 7.28
C ASP A 190 -2.81 -7.66 7.27
N ILE A 191 -2.53 -6.72 6.37
CA ILE A 191 -1.27 -6.01 6.34
C ILE A 191 -1.48 -4.79 7.24
N TYR A 192 -1.16 -4.89 8.52
CA TYR A 192 -1.21 -3.72 9.39
C TYR A 192 -0.33 -2.60 8.81
N PHE A 193 -0.98 -1.52 8.38
CA PHE A 193 -0.32 -0.25 8.05
C PHE A 193 0.02 0.44 9.37
N GLN A 194 1.06 -0.05 10.03
CA GLN A 194 1.54 0.46 11.31
C GLN A 194 2.26 1.84 11.20
N ASP A 195 1.98 2.60 10.13
CA ASP A 195 2.49 3.97 9.90
C ASP A 195 1.36 5.02 9.88
N SER A 196 0.12 4.67 10.22
CA SER A 196 -1.00 5.62 10.34
C SER A 196 -1.41 5.91 11.78
N ASN A 197 -0.61 5.50 12.76
CA ASN A 197 -0.85 5.87 14.16
C ASN A 197 0.16 6.92 14.58
N ASP A 198 -0.39 8.11 14.72
CA ASP A 198 0.14 9.26 15.45
C ASP A 198 1.01 8.88 16.64
N GLU A 199 2.10 9.61 16.79
CA GLU A 199 2.79 9.88 18.05
C GLU A 199 1.78 10.39 19.09
N SER A 200 1.02 9.50 19.72
CA SER A 200 0.19 9.81 20.89
C SER A 200 0.36 8.70 21.91
N SER A 201 1.53 8.69 22.53
CA SER A 201 1.81 7.93 23.73
C SER A 201 1.96 8.90 24.90
N GLY A 202 0.90 9.02 25.70
CA GLY A 202 0.86 9.87 26.89
C GLY A 202 -0.31 9.47 27.79
N SER A 203 -0.22 8.28 28.39
CA SER A 203 -1.16 7.80 29.41
C SER A 203 -1.15 8.71 30.63
N GLY A 204 -2.30 9.26 30.99
CA GLY A 204 -2.55 9.96 32.24
C GLY A 204 -3.88 9.52 32.85
N SER A 205 -3.86 8.42 33.60
CA SER A 205 -4.98 7.98 34.43
C SER A 205 -5.06 8.84 35.70
N GLY A 206 -6.17 9.54 35.91
CA GLY A 206 -6.50 10.26 37.14
C GLY A 206 -7.91 9.89 37.60
N SER A 207 -7.99 9.02 38.58
CA SER A 207 -9.19 8.51 39.23
C SER A 207 -9.98 9.59 39.96
N GLY A 208 -11.32 9.51 39.93
CA GLY A 208 -12.20 10.35 40.72
C GLY A 208 -12.33 9.90 42.19
N PHE A 209 -12.53 10.86 43.09
CA PHE A 209 -13.31 10.74 44.33
C PHE A 209 -13.48 12.12 44.97
N THR A 210 -14.72 12.53 45.27
CA THR A 210 -15.15 13.01 46.61
C THR A 210 -16.68 13.16 46.62
N GLU A 211 -17.31 12.53 47.59
CA GLU A 211 -18.74 12.61 47.93
C GLU A 211 -19.06 13.88 48.74
N THR A 212 -20.22 14.47 48.40
CA THR A 212 -21.31 14.88 49.31
C THR A 212 -21.14 16.08 50.28
N SER A 213 -21.88 17.16 49.95
CA SER A 213 -22.64 18.14 50.78
C SER A 213 -21.94 18.84 51.95
N VAL A 214 -22.04 20.16 52.17
CA VAL A 214 -23.24 20.94 52.53
C VAL A 214 -22.97 22.45 52.33
N THR A 215 -24.03 23.16 51.94
CA THR A 215 -24.33 24.61 51.90
C THR A 215 -23.35 25.63 52.50
N GLU A 216 -23.08 26.71 51.76
CA GLU A 216 -23.48 28.07 52.16
C GLU A 216 -23.38 29.06 50.98
N SER A 217 -24.37 29.94 50.92
CA SER A 217 -24.56 30.99 49.93
C SER A 217 -23.62 32.17 50.21
N ASP A 218 -23.04 32.79 49.18
CA ASP A 218 -23.19 34.24 49.02
C ASP A 218 -22.85 34.74 47.61
N SER A 219 -23.59 35.74 47.18
CA SER A 219 -23.57 36.38 45.86
C SER A 219 -22.70 37.62 45.85
N PHE A 220 -21.72 37.75 44.93
CA PHE A 220 -21.22 39.06 44.51
C PHE A 220 -20.84 39.09 43.02
N ILE A 221 -21.46 40.04 42.33
CA ILE A 221 -21.11 40.59 41.01
C ILE A 221 -19.87 41.47 41.17
N THR A 222 -18.82 41.35 40.34
CA THR A 222 -18.25 42.47 39.53
C THR A 222 -17.10 42.04 38.60
N ASP A 223 -17.15 42.61 37.40
CA ASP A 223 -16.10 43.11 36.50
C ASP A 223 -14.96 42.24 35.93
N ALA A 224 -14.89 42.35 34.60
CA ALA A 224 -13.73 42.05 33.77
C ALA A 224 -12.60 43.07 33.95
N PRO A 225 -11.40 42.73 33.47
CA PRO A 225 -10.69 43.69 32.63
C PRO A 225 -10.25 43.09 31.30
N VAL A 226 -10.44 43.92 30.28
CA VAL A 226 -9.80 43.89 28.97
C VAL A 226 -8.32 44.22 29.15
N GLN A 227 -7.41 43.47 28.51
CA GLN A 227 -6.12 44.01 28.07
C GLN A 227 -5.73 43.42 26.71
N GLU A 228 -5.00 44.26 25.99
CA GLU A 228 -4.95 44.41 24.54
C GLU A 228 -4.10 43.38 23.80
N ALA A 229 -4.37 43.32 22.51
CA ALA A 229 -3.65 42.58 21.49
C ALA A 229 -2.19 43.04 21.36
N GLU A 230 -1.29 42.07 21.22
CA GLU A 230 -0.03 42.26 20.51
C GLU A 230 0.08 41.22 19.39
N LYS A 231 0.44 41.73 18.22
CA LYS A 231 0.39 41.12 16.90
C LYS A 231 1.77 40.53 16.60
N THR A 232 1.87 39.27 16.19
CA THR A 232 3.05 38.82 15.43
C THR A 232 2.72 37.62 14.52
N ASP A 233 2.58 37.96 13.25
CA ASP A 233 2.88 37.23 12.00
C ASP A 233 2.83 35.70 11.93
N GLU A 234 1.91 35.23 11.08
CA GLU A 234 1.95 33.94 10.40
C GLU A 234 3.27 33.77 9.64
N SER A 235 3.94 32.63 9.87
CA SER A 235 4.87 32.05 8.92
C SER A 235 4.48 30.59 8.69
N SER A 236 4.03 30.35 7.47
CA SER A 236 3.69 29.04 6.91
C SER A 236 4.81 28.03 7.11
N SER A 237 4.51 26.94 7.80
CA SER A 237 5.36 25.76 7.90
C SER A 237 5.51 25.12 6.52
N ALA A 238 6.64 25.38 5.86
CA ALA A 238 7.05 24.66 4.67
C ALA A 238 7.34 23.20 5.02
N SER A 239 6.55 22.29 4.47
CA SER A 239 6.76 20.85 4.55
C SER A 239 8.13 20.49 3.97
N ILE A 240 9.00 19.92 4.80
CA ILE A 240 10.32 19.42 4.40
C ILE A 240 10.12 18.15 3.57
N ILE A 241 10.17 18.30 2.24
CA ILE A 241 10.23 17.19 1.31
C ILE A 241 11.60 16.51 1.46
N HIS A 242 11.60 15.22 1.82
CA HIS A 242 12.81 14.42 1.96
C HIS A 242 13.59 14.33 0.62
N PRO A 243 14.93 14.51 0.62
CA PRO A 243 15.75 14.59 -0.59
C PRO A 243 15.91 13.25 -1.34
N ASN A 244 15.46 12.14 -0.75
CA ASN A 244 15.68 10.80 -1.30
C ASN A 244 14.70 10.39 -2.41
N LEU A 245 13.59 11.11 -2.61
CA LEU A 245 12.65 10.80 -3.68
C LEU A 245 13.07 11.42 -5.03
N LEU A 246 13.78 12.56 -5.00
CA LEU A 246 14.19 13.28 -6.20
C LEU A 246 15.27 12.54 -7.00
N LEU A 247 16.16 11.78 -6.33
CA LEU A 247 17.22 11.01 -6.98
C LEU A 247 16.68 9.86 -7.86
N VAL A 248 15.51 9.31 -7.52
CA VAL A 248 14.88 8.22 -8.29
C VAL A 248 14.25 8.74 -9.58
N PHE A 249 13.68 9.94 -9.56
CA PHE A 249 13.09 10.56 -10.76
C PHE A 249 14.15 11.07 -11.75
N THR A 250 15.29 11.58 -11.26
CA THR A 250 16.39 12.01 -12.14
C THR A 250 17.04 10.84 -12.90
N ALA A 251 17.10 9.65 -12.28
CA ALA A 251 17.65 8.47 -12.93
C ALA A 251 16.73 7.92 -14.04
N LEU A 252 15.41 8.07 -13.90
CA LEU A 252 14.44 7.66 -14.93
C LEU A 252 14.41 8.63 -16.12
N ALA A 253 14.59 9.94 -15.88
CA ALA A 253 14.65 10.94 -16.95
C ALA A 253 15.94 10.85 -17.80
N LEU A 254 17.07 10.45 -17.19
CA LEU A 254 18.34 10.31 -17.91
C LEU A 254 18.37 9.09 -18.85
N LYS A 255 17.54 8.07 -18.61
CA LYS A 255 17.47 6.87 -19.46
C LYS A 255 16.71 7.10 -20.78
N GLU A 256 15.75 8.04 -20.80
CA GLU A 256 14.98 8.38 -22.00
C GLU A 256 15.74 9.33 -22.95
N HIS A 257 16.81 9.98 -22.49
CA HIS A 257 17.61 10.92 -23.31
C HIS A 257 18.88 10.29 -23.93
N TRP A 258 19.18 9.04 -23.62
CA TRP A 258 20.38 8.32 -24.08
C TRP A 258 20.03 7.03 -24.85
N ARG A 259 18.89 7.02 -25.55
CA ARG A 259 18.57 5.99 -26.53
C ARG A 259 18.33 6.62 -27.89
#